data_AF-A0A821UCZ1-F1
#
_entry.id   AF-A0A821UCZ1-F1
#
_cell.length_a   1.000
_cell.length_b   1.000
_cell.length_c   1.000
_cell.angle_alpha   90.00
_cell.angle_beta   90.00
_cell.angle_gamma   90.00
#
_symmetry.space_group_name_H-M   'P 1'
#
loop_
_entity.id
_entity.type
_entity.pdbx_description
1 polymer ?
#
loop_
_entity_poly.entity_id
_entity_poly.type
_entity_poly.pdbx_seq_one_letter_code
_entity_poly.pdbx_strand_id
1 'polypeptide(L)'
;FFSPGDNIRVLDWIIRRVNNEDVADVSPVGLLPKKGSINLDGLNVDWDKLISIPKDYWASDIDETLKWLDEQLGDDLPQDIRKEIQKQKDRLSQP
;
A
#
# COMPACT_ATOMS: atom_id res chain seq x y z
N PHE A 1 -7.17 10.15 -21.52
CA PHE A 1 -8.22 9.75 -20.56
C PHE A 1 -7.93 8.31 -20.17
N PHE A 2 -7.73 8.04 -18.87
CA PHE A 2 -7.69 6.68 -18.35
C PHE A 2 -9.06 6.04 -18.58
N SER A 3 -9.10 4.88 -19.24
CA SER A 3 -10.33 4.11 -19.41
C SER A 3 -10.55 3.27 -18.15
N PRO A 4 -11.79 3.05 -17.68
CA PRO A 4 -12.08 2.07 -16.63
C PRO A 4 -11.48 0.68 -16.91
N GLY A 5 -11.24 0.36 -18.19
CA GLY A 5 -10.58 -0.85 -18.63
C GLY A 5 -9.12 -0.99 -18.18
N ASP A 6 -8.39 0.09 -17.88
CA ASP A 6 -6.99 -0.04 -17.44
C ASP A 6 -6.86 -0.60 -16.02
N ASN A 7 -7.89 -0.42 -15.17
CA ASN A 7 -7.90 -0.99 -13.82
C ASN A 7 -7.93 -2.53 -13.80
N ILE A 8 -8.33 -3.17 -14.90
CA ILE A 8 -8.29 -4.65 -15.02
C ILE A 8 -6.88 -5.21 -14.80
N ARG A 9 -5.85 -4.41 -15.11
CA ARG A 9 -4.43 -4.76 -14.96
C ARG A 9 -4.05 -4.95 -13.49
N VAL A 10 -4.71 -4.23 -12.57
CA VAL A 10 -4.53 -4.40 -11.12
C VAL A 10 -5.24 -5.67 -10.64
N LEU A 11 -6.42 -5.97 -11.18
CA LEU A 11 -7.13 -7.22 -10.86
C LEU A 11 -6.38 -8.45 -11.35
N ASP A 12 -5.78 -8.40 -12.54
CA ASP A 12 -4.86 -9.43 -13.04
C ASP A 12 -3.72 -9.70 -12.03
N TRP A 13 -3.06 -8.65 -11.56
CA TRP A 13 -2.02 -8.76 -10.53
C TRP A 13 -2.55 -9.39 -9.23
N ILE A 14 -3.73 -8.98 -8.75
CA ILE A 14 -4.34 -9.57 -7.54
C ILE A 14 -4.61 -11.07 -7.73
N ILE A 15 -5.13 -11.49 -8.89
CA ILE A 15 -5.39 -12.91 -9.18
C ILE A 15 -4.08 -13.71 -9.15
N ARG A 16 -3.02 -13.19 -9.78
CA ARG A 16 -1.70 -13.83 -9.80
C ARG A 16 -1.09 -13.93 -8.39
N ARG A 17 -1.33 -12.93 -7.53
CA ARG A 17 -0.98 -12.99 -6.10
C ARG A 17 -1.70 -14.11 -5.37
N VAL A 18 -3.01 -14.26 -5.59
CA VAL A 18 -3.82 -15.34 -4.99
C VAL A 18 -3.32 -16.72 -5.45
N ASN A 19 -2.83 -16.82 -6.69
CA ASN A 19 -2.19 -18.01 -7.24
C ASN A 19 -0.74 -18.24 -6.75
N ASN A 20 -0.27 -17.46 -5.78
CA ASN A 20 1.09 -17.52 -5.22
C ASN A 20 2.22 -17.30 -6.24
N GLU A 21 1.95 -16.55 -7.32
CA GLU A 21 3.01 -16.15 -8.25
C GLU A 21 3.95 -15.10 -7.60
N ASP A 22 5.22 -15.13 -8.01
CA ASP A 22 6.25 -14.20 -7.53
C ASP A 22 6.12 -12.81 -8.18
N VAL A 23 5.02 -12.11 -7.87
CA VAL A 23 4.62 -10.85 -8.52
C VAL A 23 4.50 -9.67 -7.57
N ALA A 24 4.89 -9.80 -6.29
CA ALA A 24 5.00 -8.65 -5.39
C ALA A 24 6.31 -8.59 -4.62
N ASP A 25 6.73 -7.37 -4.32
CA ASP A 25 7.80 -7.06 -3.37
C ASP A 25 7.20 -6.61 -2.03
N VAL A 26 7.90 -6.93 -0.93
CA VAL A 26 7.54 -6.46 0.41
C VAL A 26 7.91 -4.99 0.54
N SER A 27 7.02 -4.21 1.13
CA SER A 27 7.24 -2.80 1.45
C SER A 27 6.72 -2.48 2.87
N PRO A 28 7.07 -1.30 3.42
CA PRO A 28 6.57 -0.89 4.73
C PRO A 28 5.04 -0.82 4.84
N VAL A 29 4.34 -0.60 3.72
CA VAL A 29 2.89 -0.46 3.65
C VAL A 29 2.17 -1.73 3.16
N GLY A 30 2.91 -2.85 3.06
CA GLY A 30 2.39 -4.13 2.59
C GLY A 30 3.06 -4.57 1.28
N LEU A 31 2.33 -5.33 0.48
CA LEU A 31 2.87 -5.91 -0.76
C LEU A 31 2.57 -5.00 -1.94
N LEU A 32 3.62 -4.61 -2.66
CA LEU A 32 3.50 -3.83 -3.88
C LEU A 32 3.82 -4.69 -5.11
N PRO A 33 3.23 -4.38 -6.27
CA PRO A 33 3.59 -5.05 -7.51
C PRO A 33 5.09 -4.97 -7.79
N LYS A 34 5.70 -6.09 -8.24
CA LYS A 34 7.08 -6.06 -8.76
C LYS A 34 7.12 -5.27 -10.06
N LYS A 35 8.28 -4.68 -10.38
CA LYS A 35 8.47 -4.01 -11.68
C LYS A 35 8.25 -5.02 -12.81
N GLY A 36 7.35 -4.69 -13.73
CA GLY A 36 6.94 -5.57 -14.84
C GLY A 36 5.87 -6.60 -14.50
N SER A 37 5.37 -6.68 -13.26
CA SER A 37 4.29 -7.59 -12.90
C SER A 37 2.90 -7.08 -13.28
N ILE A 38 2.77 -5.79 -13.56
CA ILE A 38 1.58 -5.16 -14.13
C ILE A 38 1.90 -4.81 -15.58
N ASN A 39 1.02 -5.20 -16.50
CA ASN A 39 1.14 -4.79 -17.90
C ASN A 39 0.87 -3.29 -18.04
N LEU A 40 1.87 -2.51 -18.45
CA LEU A 40 1.74 -1.06 -18.69
C LEU A 40 1.75 -0.68 -20.18
N ASP A 41 1.63 -1.65 -21.07
CA ASP A 41 1.62 -1.42 -22.52
C ASP A 41 0.52 -0.41 -22.90
N GLY A 42 0.90 0.55 -23.74
CA GLY A 42 0.02 1.63 -24.19
C GLY A 42 -0.25 2.73 -23.14
N LEU A 43 0.34 2.66 -21.95
CA LEU A 43 0.21 3.69 -20.91
C LEU A 43 1.48 4.54 -20.81
N ASN A 44 1.31 5.87 -20.79
CA ASN A 44 2.40 6.79 -20.50
C ASN A 44 2.45 7.09 -18.99
N VAL A 45 3.06 6.19 -18.22
CA VAL A 45 3.14 6.27 -16.76
C VAL A 45 4.57 6.05 -16.26
N ASP A 46 4.88 6.69 -15.12
CA ASP A 46 6.15 6.58 -14.45
C ASP A 46 6.04 5.56 -13.31
N TRP A 47 6.65 4.38 -13.50
CA TRP A 47 6.57 3.28 -12.54
C TRP A 47 7.03 3.70 -11.15
N ASP A 48 8.17 4.38 -11.05
CA ASP A 48 8.82 4.67 -9.77
C ASP A 48 7.97 5.67 -8.98
N LYS A 49 7.22 6.56 -9.66
CA LYS A 49 6.20 7.41 -9.02
C LYS A 49 4.97 6.62 -8.57
N LEU A 50 4.48 5.69 -9.40
CA LEU A 50 3.28 4.89 -9.08
C LEU A 50 3.44 4.06 -7.81
N ILE A 51 4.64 3.49 -7.59
CA ILE A 51 4.93 2.65 -6.43
C ILE A 51 5.68 3.41 -5.31
N SER A 52 5.75 4.74 -5.39
CA SER A 52 6.52 5.52 -4.43
C SER A 52 5.94 5.45 -3.01
N ILE A 53 6.83 5.33 -2.03
CA ILE A 53 6.49 5.37 -0.60
C ILE A 53 7.34 6.48 0.05
N PRO A 54 6.97 7.76 -0.11
CA PRO A 54 7.70 8.85 0.55
C PRO A 54 7.56 8.74 2.07
N LYS A 55 8.69 8.55 2.77
CA LYS A 55 8.70 8.26 4.21
C LYS A 55 7.97 9.30 5.03
N ASP A 56 8.20 10.58 4.76
CA ASP A 56 7.60 11.69 5.51
C ASP A 56 6.07 11.75 5.32
N TYR A 57 5.59 11.45 4.10
CA TYR A 57 4.15 11.41 3.82
C TYR A 57 3.47 10.29 4.60
N TRP A 58 4.02 9.07 4.53
CA TRP A 58 3.44 7.91 5.23
C TRP A 58 3.58 8.00 6.75
N ALA A 59 4.62 8.65 7.26
CA ALA A 59 4.73 8.93 8.69
C ALA A 59 3.61 9.88 9.16
N SER A 60 3.33 10.95 8.40
CA SER A 60 2.22 11.87 8.69
C SER A 60 0.86 11.15 8.61
N ASP A 61 0.64 10.36 7.56
CA ASP A 61 -0.62 9.62 7.34
C ASP A 61 -0.94 8.64 8.48
N ILE A 62 0.08 7.96 9.00
CA ILE A 62 -0.08 7.05 10.15
C ILE A 62 -0.45 7.80 11.43
N ASP A 63 0.24 8.92 11.70
CA ASP A 63 -0.04 9.72 12.89
C ASP A 63 -1.44 10.35 12.83
N GLU A 64 -1.86 10.83 11.65
CA GLU A 64 -3.21 11.33 11.39
C GLU A 64 -4.27 10.25 11.53
N THR A 65 -4.03 9.06 10.96
CA THR A 65 -4.94 7.91 11.04
C THR A 65 -5.13 7.45 12.48
N LEU A 66 -4.05 7.31 13.24
CA LEU A 66 -4.14 6.92 14.65
C LEU A 66 -4.90 7.95 15.47
N LYS A 67 -4.59 9.25 15.28
CA LYS A 67 -5.31 10.33 15.94
C LYS A 67 -6.80 10.30 15.65
N TRP A 68 -7.18 10.14 14.38
CA TRP A 68 -8.59 10.06 14.00
C TRP A 68 -9.28 8.83 14.62
N LEU A 69 -8.65 7.66 14.58
CA LEU A 69 -9.19 6.45 15.21
C LEU A 69 -9.35 6.63 16.73
N ASP A 70 -8.40 7.27 17.39
CA ASP A 70 -8.48 7.59 18.81
C ASP A 70 -9.59 8.58 19.14
N GLU A 71 -9.77 9.62 18.33
CA GLU A 71 -10.86 10.59 18.50
C GLU A 71 -12.24 9.98 18.28
N GLN A 72 -12.37 9.04 17.33
CA GLN A 72 -13.66 8.42 17.01
C GLN A 72 -14.05 7.25 17.93
N LEU A 73 -13.07 6.44 18.34
CA LEU A 73 -13.32 5.17 19.04
C LEU A 73 -12.77 5.17 20.47
N GLY A 74 -11.73 5.96 20.77
CA GLY A 74 -11.13 6.03 22.10
C GLY A 74 -10.79 4.64 22.66
N ASP A 75 -11.43 4.29 23.77
CA ASP A 75 -11.25 3.02 24.47
C ASP A 75 -11.83 1.82 23.71
N ASP A 76 -12.77 2.04 22.78
CA ASP A 76 -13.37 0.99 21.95
C ASP A 76 -12.47 0.57 20.78
N LEU A 77 -11.37 1.31 20.50
CA LEU A 77 -10.42 0.93 19.46
C LEU A 77 -9.71 -0.38 19.84
N PRO A 78 -9.90 -1.48 19.08
CA PRO A 78 -9.30 -2.76 19.44
C PRO A 78 -7.78 -2.67 19.51
N GLN A 79 -7.19 -3.28 20.54
CA GLN A 79 -5.75 -3.26 20.76
C GLN A 79 -4.96 -3.83 19.57
N ASP A 80 -5.53 -4.77 18.82
CA ASP A 80 -4.87 -5.32 17.63
C ASP A 80 -4.74 -4.30 16.50
N ILE A 81 -5.69 -3.37 16.35
CA ILE A 81 -5.57 -2.27 15.38
C ILE A 81 -4.43 -1.33 15.79
N ARG A 82 -4.34 -0.97 17.09
CA ARG A 82 -3.22 -0.17 17.61
C ARG A 82 -1.88 -0.84 17.35
N LYS A 83 -1.80 -2.15 17.54
CA LYS A 83 -0.59 -2.94 17.24
C LYS A 83 -0.24 -2.92 15.76
N GLU A 84 -1.20 -3.05 14.85
CA GLU A 84 -0.92 -3.04 13.41
C GLU A 84 -0.40 -1.67 12.93
N ILE A 85 -0.98 -0.58 13.45
CA ILE A 85 -0.49 0.79 13.19
C ILE A 85 0.94 0.95 13.71
N GLN A 86 1.22 0.50 14.93
CA GLN A 86 2.59 0.56 15.49
C GLN A 86 3.57 -0.25 14.64
N LYS A 87 3.21 -1.48 14.23
CA LYS A 87 4.05 -2.30 13.35
C LYS A 87 4.31 -1.61 12.00
N GLN A 88 3.32 -0.92 11.44
CA GLN A 88 3.50 -0.15 10.20
C GLN A 88 4.50 1.00 10.39
N LYS A 89 4.39 1.73 11.50
CA LYS A 89 5.33 2.80 11.88
C LYS A 89 6.75 2.26 12.04
N ASP A 90 6.90 1.11 12.68
CA ASP A 90 8.20 0.45 12.87
C ASP A 90 8.82 0.06 11.52
N ARG A 91 8.03 -0.53 10.60
CA ARG A 91 8.50 -0.89 9.24
C ARG A 91 8.94 0.33 8.44
N LEU A 92 8.23 1.46 8.54
CA LEU A 92 8.62 2.71 7.85
C LEU A 92 9.87 3.35 8.45
N SER A 93 10.11 3.13 9.74
CA SER A 93 11.26 3.70 10.45
C SER A 93 12.57 2.97 10.13
N GLN A 94 12.50 1.72 9.67
CA GLN A 94 13.68 0.96 9.25
C GLN A 94 14.41 1.64 8.07
N PRO A 95 15.75 1.53 8.03
CA PRO A 95 16.58 2.10 6.97
C PRO A 95 16.41 1.40 5.63
#